data_AF-A0A2G5IFD9-F1
#
_entry.id   AF-A0A2G5IFD9-F1
#
_cell.length_a   1.000
_cell.length_b   1.000
_cell.length_c   1.000
_cell.angle_alpha   90.00
_cell.angle_beta   90.00
_cell.angle_gamma   90.00
#
_symmetry.space_group_name_H-M   'P 1'
#
loop_
_entity.id
_entity.type
_entity.pdbx_description
1 polymer ?
#
loop_
_entity_poly.entity_id
_entity_poly.type
_entity_poly.pdbx_seq_one_letter_code
_entity_poly.pdbx_strand_id
1 'polypeptide(L)'
;MTTKTNEFEGSISMIAVTTEDVEQAEALAEQAAGELREAERRYASNRASQTAYERHKAAVEVADQAAVRARLTRQDWEAHQAVRDLRAAEGEAAVREMADDIDGLATSRTAAVGAVAEAAAAMARALVALDAHDRLVRAAGAVLEKRGLRSRDGESTGVSLDGAARIGGELWPLVDGAGVLGHCLAEQVAGVYPRHPMARPAPGAYGGVSAAKGRDQVLALVRAARGR
;
A
#
# COMPACT_ATOMS: atom_id res chain seq x y z
N MET A 1 37.66 47.14 -10.78
CA MET A 1 37.39 46.56 -9.45
C MET A 1 35.89 46.75 -9.19
N THR A 2 34.99 45.87 -9.66
CA THR A 2 34.61 44.57 -9.06
C THR A 2 34.54 44.67 -7.55
N THR A 3 33.39 44.57 -6.89
CA THR A 3 32.37 43.52 -7.00
C THR A 3 30.95 44.04 -6.69
N LYS A 4 29.99 43.70 -7.56
CA LYS A 4 28.56 43.69 -7.21
C LYS A 4 28.32 42.43 -6.36
N THR A 5 28.04 42.60 -5.08
CA THR A 5 27.47 41.56 -4.21
C THR A 5 26.03 41.94 -3.95
N ASN A 6 25.11 41.29 -4.68
CA ASN A 6 23.74 41.04 -4.27
C ASN A 6 23.12 40.08 -5.28
N GLU A 7 23.63 38.85 -5.28
CA GLU A 7 22.90 37.68 -5.79
C GLU A 7 22.64 36.80 -4.56
N PHE A 8 21.68 37.23 -3.74
CA PHE A 8 21.01 36.38 -2.76
C PHE A 8 19.53 36.36 -3.10
N GLU A 9 19.22 36.06 -4.37
CA GLU A 9 17.92 35.53 -4.75
C GLU A 9 17.96 34.01 -4.63
N GLY A 10 18.28 33.54 -3.42
CA GLY A 10 17.80 32.23 -2.95
C GLY A 10 16.31 32.37 -2.69
N SER A 11 15.54 32.65 -3.74
CA SER A 11 14.09 32.62 -3.66
C SER A 11 13.73 31.18 -3.31
N ILE A 12 13.23 30.99 -2.10
CA ILE A 12 12.31 29.88 -1.83
C ILE A 12 11.09 30.18 -2.70
N SER A 13 11.21 29.92 -4.01
CA SER A 13 10.09 29.90 -4.94
C SER A 13 9.35 28.60 -4.70
N MET A 14 8.83 28.45 -3.48
CA MET A 14 7.69 27.60 -3.24
C MET A 14 6.50 28.36 -3.82
N ILE A 15 5.90 27.82 -4.87
CA ILE A 15 4.61 28.29 -5.39
C ILE A 15 3.67 28.36 -4.19
N ALA A 16 3.24 29.57 -3.82
CA ALA A 16 2.43 29.76 -2.62
C ALA A 16 1.08 29.07 -2.82
N VAL A 17 0.87 27.95 -2.14
CA VAL A 17 -0.42 27.26 -2.10
C VAL A 17 -1.45 28.21 -1.51
N THR A 18 -2.56 28.40 -2.21
CA THR A 18 -3.65 29.29 -1.79
C THR A 18 -4.75 28.54 -1.08
N THR A 19 -5.62 29.27 -0.37
CA THR A 19 -6.83 28.68 0.22
C THR A 19 -7.73 28.08 -0.88
N GLU A 20 -7.77 28.69 -2.06
CA GLU A 20 -8.55 28.17 -3.20
C GLU A 20 -7.99 26.82 -3.70
N ASP A 21 -6.66 26.65 -3.73
CA ASP A 21 -6.05 25.36 -4.09
C ASP A 21 -6.44 24.24 -3.11
N VAL A 22 -6.50 24.57 -1.82
CA VAL A 22 -6.92 23.66 -0.75
C VAL A 22 -8.40 23.29 -0.93
N GLU A 23 -9.28 24.27 -1.11
CA GLU A 23 -10.71 24.06 -1.33
C GLU A 23 -10.98 23.22 -2.58
N GLN A 24 -10.29 23.50 -3.69
CA GLN A 24 -10.42 22.71 -4.92
C GLN A 24 -9.95 21.26 -4.73
N ALA A 25 -8.81 21.05 -4.06
CA ALA A 25 -8.30 19.71 -3.81
C ALA A 25 -9.24 18.90 -2.88
N GLU A 26 -9.82 19.54 -1.88
CA GLU A 26 -10.80 18.93 -0.97
C GLU A 26 -12.11 18.58 -1.67
N ALA A 27 -12.64 19.49 -2.50
CA ALA A 27 -13.84 19.24 -3.29
C ALA A 27 -13.66 18.03 -4.22
N LEU A 28 -12.49 17.91 -4.87
CA LEU A 28 -12.16 16.74 -5.69
C LEU A 28 -12.07 15.45 -4.87
N ALA A 29 -11.49 15.50 -3.67
CA ALA A 29 -11.43 14.36 -2.76
C ALA A 29 -12.82 13.92 -2.28
N GLU A 30 -13.70 14.88 -1.94
CA GLU A 30 -15.08 14.59 -1.55
C GLU A 30 -15.89 13.99 -2.70
N GLN A 31 -15.74 14.52 -3.91
CA GLN A 31 -16.37 13.97 -5.10
C GLN A 31 -15.92 12.52 -5.34
N ALA A 32 -14.61 12.27 -5.35
CA ALA A 32 -14.06 10.94 -5.56
C ALA A 32 -14.50 9.95 -4.46
N ALA A 33 -14.58 10.39 -3.21
CA ALA A 33 -15.13 9.59 -2.11
C ALA A 33 -16.64 9.31 -2.28
N GLY A 34 -17.40 10.21 -2.90
CA GLY A 34 -18.79 9.99 -3.29
C GLY A 34 -18.92 8.91 -4.35
N GLU A 35 -18.09 8.97 -5.40
CA GLU A 35 -18.03 7.99 -6.49
C GLU A 35 -17.60 6.60 -5.98
N LEU A 36 -16.62 6.53 -5.07
CA LEU A 36 -16.22 5.29 -4.42
C LEU A 36 -17.40 4.66 -3.66
N ARG A 37 -18.11 5.42 -2.83
CA ARG A 37 -19.28 4.92 -2.09
C ARG A 37 -20.37 4.39 -3.01
N GLU A 38 -20.54 4.99 -4.20
CA GLU A 38 -21.48 4.48 -5.21
C GLU A 38 -20.99 3.19 -5.86
N ALA A 39 -19.72 3.10 -6.21
CA ALA A 39 -19.09 1.91 -6.76
C ALA A 39 -19.12 0.74 -5.77
N GLU A 40 -18.86 0.99 -4.48
CA GLU A 40 -19.02 0.06 -3.36
C GLU A 40 -20.44 -0.50 -3.26
N ARG A 41 -21.46 0.36 -3.28
CA ARG A 41 -22.86 -0.09 -3.26
C ARG A 41 -23.19 -0.98 -4.45
N ARG A 42 -22.72 -0.64 -5.65
CA ARG A 42 -22.94 -1.43 -6.88
C ARG A 42 -22.21 -2.76 -6.86
N TYR A 43 -20.97 -2.78 -6.37
CA TYR A 43 -20.23 -4.03 -6.23
C TYR A 43 -20.85 -4.93 -5.16
N ALA A 44 -21.27 -4.37 -4.03
CA ALA A 44 -21.92 -5.11 -2.96
C ALA A 44 -23.24 -5.75 -3.42
N SER A 45 -24.04 -5.06 -4.26
CA SER A 45 -25.30 -5.59 -4.78
C SER A 45 -25.13 -6.60 -5.91
N ASN A 46 -23.98 -6.62 -6.60
CA ASN A 46 -23.69 -7.57 -7.67
C ASN A 46 -22.22 -8.01 -7.68
N ARG A 47 -21.83 -8.76 -6.65
CA ARG A 47 -20.42 -9.19 -6.43
C ARG A 47 -19.87 -10.12 -7.53
N ALA A 48 -20.73 -10.76 -8.31
CA ALA A 48 -20.33 -11.63 -9.41
C ALA A 48 -19.99 -10.86 -10.70
N SER A 49 -20.31 -9.56 -10.77
CA SER A 49 -20.07 -8.75 -11.96
C SER A 49 -18.63 -8.26 -12.02
N GLN A 50 -17.87 -8.72 -13.03
CA GLN A 50 -16.52 -8.23 -13.32
C GLN A 50 -16.51 -6.72 -13.54
N THR A 51 -17.50 -6.18 -14.25
CA THR A 51 -17.61 -4.74 -14.52
C THR A 51 -17.80 -3.94 -13.23
N ALA A 52 -18.56 -4.47 -12.27
CA ALA A 52 -18.75 -3.80 -10.97
C ALA A 52 -17.45 -3.84 -10.15
N TYR A 53 -16.70 -4.95 -10.20
CA TYR A 53 -15.38 -5.07 -9.57
C TYR A 53 -14.36 -4.08 -10.15
N GLU A 54 -14.21 -4.02 -11.47
CA GLU A 54 -13.22 -3.11 -12.10
C GLU A 54 -13.54 -1.64 -11.82
N ARG A 55 -14.84 -1.26 -11.84
CA ARG A 55 -15.26 0.10 -11.46
C ARG A 55 -14.98 0.43 -10.01
N HIS A 56 -15.24 -0.52 -9.11
CA HIS A 56 -14.89 -0.36 -7.69
C HIS A 56 -13.39 -0.15 -7.52
N LYS A 57 -12.57 -1.01 -8.13
CA LYS A 57 -11.11 -0.91 -8.07
C LYS A 57 -10.60 0.45 -8.57
N ALA A 58 -11.08 0.91 -9.72
CA ALA A 58 -10.69 2.21 -10.27
C ALA A 58 -11.13 3.36 -9.35
N ALA A 59 -12.34 3.30 -8.78
CA ALA A 59 -12.83 4.33 -7.86
C ALA A 59 -12.01 4.39 -6.55
N VAL A 60 -11.51 3.25 -6.05
CA VAL A 60 -10.60 3.21 -4.90
C VAL A 60 -9.30 3.97 -5.22
N GLU A 61 -8.69 3.68 -6.38
CA GLU A 61 -7.44 4.32 -6.79
C GLU A 61 -7.61 5.85 -6.94
N VAL A 62 -8.70 6.30 -7.58
CA VAL A 62 -8.98 7.73 -7.76
C VAL A 62 -9.26 8.43 -6.42
N ALA A 63 -10.07 7.83 -5.55
CA ALA A 63 -10.40 8.41 -4.25
C ALA A 63 -9.17 8.54 -3.35
N ASP A 64 -8.30 7.53 -3.34
CA ASP A 64 -7.06 7.55 -2.54
C ASP A 64 -6.10 8.64 -3.05
N GLN A 65 -5.89 8.74 -4.36
CA GLN A 65 -5.05 9.79 -4.96
C GLN A 65 -5.59 11.20 -4.67
N ALA A 66 -6.91 11.40 -4.78
CA ALA A 66 -7.53 12.69 -4.51
C ALA A 66 -7.42 13.06 -3.02
N ALA A 67 -7.64 12.11 -2.11
CA ALA A 67 -7.51 12.33 -0.67
C ALA A 67 -6.07 12.65 -0.25
N VAL A 68 -5.08 11.95 -0.83
CA VAL A 68 -3.66 12.25 -0.61
C VAL A 68 -3.33 13.65 -1.11
N ARG A 69 -3.77 14.02 -2.31
CA ARG A 69 -3.53 15.35 -2.87
C ARG A 69 -4.12 16.45 -1.99
N ALA A 70 -5.39 16.32 -1.57
CA ALA A 70 -6.03 17.27 -0.66
C ALA A 70 -5.24 17.44 0.64
N ARG A 71 -4.79 16.33 1.24
CA ARG A 71 -4.00 16.37 2.47
C ARG A 71 -2.66 17.08 2.27
N LEU A 72 -1.92 16.77 1.19
CA LEU A 72 -0.63 17.40 0.92
C LEU A 72 -0.79 18.90 0.64
N THR A 73 -1.76 19.28 -0.19
CA THR A 73 -2.06 20.70 -0.47
C THR A 73 -2.39 21.46 0.82
N ARG A 74 -3.21 20.88 1.70
CA ARG A 74 -3.53 21.50 3.00
C ARG A 74 -2.29 21.62 3.90
N GLN A 75 -1.48 20.58 4.00
CA GLN A 75 -0.25 20.61 4.81
C GLN A 75 0.75 21.66 4.31
N ASP A 76 0.89 21.80 2.99
CA ASP A 76 1.77 22.82 2.41
C ASP A 76 1.21 24.23 2.63
N TRP A 77 -0.10 24.43 2.53
CA TRP A 77 -0.75 25.69 2.90
C TRP A 77 -0.55 26.03 4.39
N GLU A 78 -0.75 25.07 5.30
CA GLU A 78 -0.54 25.25 6.74
C GLU A 78 0.92 25.60 7.05
N ALA A 79 1.87 24.93 6.41
CA ALA A 79 3.30 25.24 6.54
C ALA A 79 3.61 26.66 6.05
N HIS A 80 3.01 27.08 4.94
CA HIS A 80 3.14 28.45 4.43
C HIS A 80 2.58 29.50 5.39
N GLN A 81 1.41 29.24 5.99
CA GLN A 81 0.83 30.14 6.98
C GLN A 81 1.70 30.20 8.24
N ALA A 82 2.19 29.07 8.74
CA ALA A 82 3.07 29.03 9.91
C ALA A 82 4.36 29.85 9.69
N VAL A 83 4.98 29.77 8.51
CA VAL A 83 6.15 30.61 8.17
C VAL A 83 5.79 32.09 8.10
N ARG A 84 4.61 32.45 7.56
CA ARG A 84 4.13 33.84 7.53
C ARG A 84 3.87 34.39 8.93
N ASP A 85 3.23 33.60 9.79
CA ASP A 85 2.94 33.96 11.16
C ASP A 85 4.22 34.12 11.98
N LEU A 86 5.18 33.21 11.81
CA LEU A 86 6.51 33.31 12.43
C LEU A 86 7.25 34.58 11.99
N ARG A 87 7.25 34.90 10.69
CA ARG A 87 7.81 36.17 10.18
C ARG A 87 7.14 37.39 10.80
N ALA A 88 5.82 37.34 11.01
CA ALA A 88 5.09 38.44 11.63
C ALA A 88 5.38 38.59 13.13
N ALA A 89 5.63 37.50 13.84
CA ALA A 89 5.87 37.48 15.29
C ALA A 89 7.33 37.76 15.67
N GLU A 90 8.29 37.11 15.01
CA GLU A 90 9.71 37.11 15.38
C GLU A 90 10.61 37.85 14.39
N GLY A 91 10.04 38.27 13.26
CA GLY A 91 10.74 39.01 12.22
C GLY A 91 11.56 38.12 11.27
N GLU A 92 12.06 38.72 10.19
CA GLU A 92 12.73 38.00 9.10
C GLU A 92 14.05 37.34 9.52
N ALA A 93 14.69 37.82 10.60
CA ALA A 93 15.97 37.29 11.07
C ALA A 93 15.83 35.89 11.69
N ALA A 94 14.81 35.67 12.53
CA ALA A 94 14.56 34.37 13.15
C ALA A 94 14.20 33.29 12.11
N VAL A 95 13.41 33.66 11.10
CA VAL A 95 13.06 32.73 10.01
C VAL A 95 14.27 32.35 9.16
N ARG A 96 15.23 33.26 8.96
CA ARG A 96 16.50 32.92 8.28
C ARG A 96 17.37 31.99 9.11
N GLU A 97 17.38 32.15 10.43
CA GLU A 97 18.14 31.28 11.34
C GLU A 97 17.57 29.85 11.34
N MET A 98 16.26 29.70 11.20
CA MET A 98 15.57 28.41 11.13
C MET A 98 15.44 27.82 9.71
N ALA A 99 15.89 28.52 8.67
CA ALA A 99 15.65 28.12 7.28
C ALA A 99 16.23 26.73 6.96
N ASP A 100 17.46 26.48 7.39
CA ASP A 100 18.14 25.19 7.17
C ASP A 100 17.42 24.04 7.90
N ASP A 101 16.88 24.30 9.10
CA ASP A 101 16.12 23.31 9.87
C ASP A 101 14.77 23.00 9.20
N ILE A 102 14.08 24.02 8.68
CA ILE A 102 12.82 23.88 7.93
C ILE A 102 13.06 23.05 6.67
N ASP A 103 14.11 23.36 5.91
CA ASP A 103 14.49 22.62 4.69
C ASP A 103 14.90 21.18 5.01
N GLY A 104 15.62 20.98 6.12
CA GLY A 104 15.98 19.65 6.62
C GLY A 104 14.76 18.80 6.97
N LEU A 105 13.78 19.38 7.67
CA LEU A 105 12.52 18.71 8.01
C LEU A 105 11.69 18.38 6.76
N ALA A 106 11.58 19.31 5.81
CA ALA A 106 10.86 19.09 4.55
C ALA A 106 11.50 17.97 3.72
N THR A 107 12.83 17.93 3.66
CA THR A 107 13.58 16.86 2.99
C THR A 107 13.37 15.52 3.68
N SER A 108 13.49 15.46 5.00
CA SER A 108 13.24 14.24 5.78
C SER A 108 11.81 13.72 5.60
N ARG A 109 10.81 14.61 5.59
CA ARG A 109 9.41 14.27 5.32
C ARG A 109 9.25 13.65 3.93
N THR A 110 9.82 14.28 2.91
CA THR A 110 9.77 13.78 1.52
C THR A 110 10.41 12.41 1.39
N ALA A 111 11.57 12.19 2.02
CA ALA A 111 12.24 10.91 2.05
C ALA A 111 11.38 9.82 2.73
N ALA A 112 10.75 10.14 3.87
CA ALA A 112 9.85 9.20 4.55
C ALA A 112 8.63 8.83 3.70
N VAL A 113 8.02 9.79 3.00
CA VAL A 113 6.91 9.55 2.07
C VAL A 113 7.35 8.65 0.91
N GLY A 114 8.51 8.92 0.31
CA GLY A 114 9.08 8.10 -0.76
C GLY A 114 9.28 6.64 -0.32
N ALA A 115 9.86 6.42 0.85
CA ALA A 115 10.05 5.07 1.40
C ALA A 115 8.72 4.31 1.61
N VAL A 116 7.67 4.98 2.07
CA VAL A 116 6.34 4.38 2.22
C VAL A 116 5.72 4.05 0.87
N ALA A 117 5.85 4.94 -0.12
CA ALA A 117 5.33 4.71 -1.48
C ALA A 117 6.01 3.51 -2.16
N GLU A 118 7.34 3.40 -2.01
CA GLU A 118 8.10 2.25 -2.52
C GLU A 118 7.67 0.93 -1.86
N ALA A 119 7.44 0.95 -0.53
CA ALA A 119 6.94 -0.20 0.20
C ALA A 119 5.54 -0.61 -0.29
N ALA A 120 4.63 0.34 -0.48
CA ALA A 120 3.30 0.07 -1.02
C ALA A 120 3.35 -0.55 -2.43
N ALA A 121 4.20 -0.01 -3.32
CA ALA A 121 4.40 -0.57 -4.65
C ALA A 121 4.99 -1.99 -4.62
N ALA A 122 5.92 -2.26 -3.69
CA ALA A 122 6.47 -3.60 -3.49
C ALA A 122 5.40 -4.59 -3.00
N MET A 123 4.55 -4.18 -2.06
CA MET A 123 3.42 -4.99 -1.58
C MET A 123 2.43 -5.30 -2.71
N ALA A 124 2.10 -4.32 -3.55
CA ALA A 124 1.23 -4.51 -4.71
C ALA A 124 1.81 -5.54 -5.70
N ARG A 125 3.11 -5.45 -6.02
CA ARG A 125 3.80 -6.44 -6.88
C ARG A 125 3.76 -7.85 -6.27
N ALA A 126 3.96 -7.96 -4.96
CA ALA A 126 3.89 -9.24 -4.25
C ALA A 126 2.47 -9.85 -4.32
N LEU A 127 1.41 -9.05 -4.13
CA LEU A 127 0.03 -9.52 -4.26
C LEU A 127 -0.27 -10.06 -5.67
N VAL A 128 0.20 -9.38 -6.72
CA VAL A 128 0.01 -9.84 -8.11
C VAL A 128 0.70 -11.19 -8.34
N ALA A 129 1.91 -11.38 -7.81
CA ALA A 129 2.63 -12.65 -7.94
C ALA A 129 1.91 -13.80 -7.22
N LEU A 130 1.37 -13.54 -6.01
CA LEU A 130 0.62 -14.52 -5.24
C LEU A 130 -0.72 -14.87 -5.90
N ASP A 131 -1.43 -13.89 -6.46
CA ASP A 131 -2.66 -14.14 -7.23
C ASP A 131 -2.39 -14.97 -8.50
N ALA A 132 -1.27 -14.71 -9.19
CA ALA A 132 -0.87 -15.50 -10.34
C ALA A 132 -0.63 -16.98 -9.98
N HIS A 133 0.02 -17.25 -8.85
CA HIS A 133 0.19 -18.61 -8.31
C HIS A 133 -1.17 -19.26 -8.02
N ASP A 134 -2.05 -18.58 -7.30
CA ASP A 134 -3.38 -19.08 -6.96
C ASP A 134 -4.22 -19.42 -8.20
N ARG A 135 -4.16 -18.60 -9.26
CA ARG A 135 -4.83 -18.88 -10.54
C ARG A 135 -4.30 -20.16 -11.19
N LEU A 136 -2.99 -20.39 -11.17
CA LEU A 136 -2.39 -21.62 -11.71
C LEU A 136 -2.85 -22.85 -10.92
N VAL A 137 -2.84 -22.79 -9.59
CA VAL A 137 -3.31 -23.88 -8.72
C VAL A 137 -4.78 -24.18 -9.00
N ARG A 138 -5.64 -23.16 -9.08
CA ARG A 138 -7.07 -23.32 -9.40
C ARG A 138 -7.30 -23.89 -10.79
N ALA A 139 -6.54 -23.43 -11.79
CA ALA A 139 -6.63 -23.95 -13.16
C ALA A 139 -6.24 -25.43 -13.23
N ALA A 140 -5.15 -25.82 -12.56
CA ALA A 140 -4.73 -27.21 -12.44
C ALA A 140 -5.80 -28.05 -11.70
N GLY A 141 -6.30 -27.54 -10.58
CA GLY A 141 -7.39 -28.17 -9.82
C GLY A 141 -8.64 -28.41 -10.67
N ALA A 142 -9.06 -27.44 -11.48
CA ALA A 142 -10.20 -27.57 -12.39
C ALA A 142 -9.98 -28.62 -13.48
N VAL A 143 -8.75 -28.78 -13.98
CA VAL A 143 -8.40 -29.86 -14.93
C VAL A 143 -8.49 -31.23 -14.26
N LEU A 144 -7.99 -31.36 -13.03
CA LEU A 144 -8.05 -32.61 -12.26
C LEU A 144 -9.49 -33.00 -11.94
N GLU A 145 -10.31 -32.03 -11.51
CA GLU A 145 -11.72 -32.24 -11.20
C GLU A 145 -12.52 -32.70 -12.43
N LYS A 146 -12.30 -32.08 -13.59
CA LYS A 146 -12.92 -32.50 -14.87
C LYS A 146 -12.58 -33.93 -15.26
N ARG A 147 -11.44 -34.45 -14.79
CA ARG A 147 -11.01 -35.84 -15.00
C ARG A 147 -11.49 -36.79 -13.89
N GLY A 148 -12.25 -36.29 -12.91
CA GLY A 148 -12.74 -37.06 -11.78
C GLY A 148 -11.68 -37.34 -10.70
N LEU A 149 -10.49 -36.73 -10.79
CA LEU A 149 -9.37 -37.01 -9.88
C LEU A 149 -9.48 -36.14 -8.62
N ARG A 150 -9.79 -36.75 -7.49
CA ARG A 150 -9.95 -36.06 -6.19
C ARG A 150 -8.94 -36.60 -5.19
N SER A 151 -8.25 -35.68 -4.50
CA SER A 151 -7.24 -36.03 -3.48
C SER A 151 -7.80 -36.87 -2.33
N ARG A 152 -9.12 -36.81 -2.08
CA ARG A 152 -9.77 -37.58 -1.00
C ARG A 152 -9.94 -39.07 -1.34
N ASP A 153 -9.75 -39.45 -2.60
CA ASP A 153 -9.90 -40.83 -3.06
C ASP A 153 -8.58 -41.62 -2.92
N GLY A 154 -7.59 -41.06 -2.20
CA GLY A 154 -6.30 -41.71 -1.90
C GLY A 154 -5.26 -41.58 -3.02
N GLU A 155 -5.55 -40.81 -4.07
CA GLU A 155 -4.71 -40.68 -5.25
C GLU A 155 -3.51 -39.75 -5.03
N SER A 156 -2.38 -40.09 -5.65
CA SER A 156 -1.17 -39.23 -5.69
C SER A 156 -1.36 -37.97 -6.54
N THR A 157 -2.49 -37.84 -7.22
CA THR A 157 -2.87 -36.74 -8.11
C THR A 157 -4.36 -36.47 -7.94
N GLY A 158 -4.76 -35.23 -7.64
CA GLY A 158 -6.17 -34.87 -7.51
C GLY A 158 -6.38 -33.54 -6.79
N VAL A 159 -7.58 -32.97 -6.88
CA VAL A 159 -7.92 -31.71 -6.20
C VAL A 159 -8.42 -31.95 -4.77
N SER A 160 -8.05 -31.10 -3.81
CA SER A 160 -8.58 -31.14 -2.44
C SER A 160 -9.89 -30.34 -2.31
N LEU A 161 -10.63 -30.56 -1.22
CA LEU A 161 -11.89 -29.86 -0.96
C LEU A 161 -11.72 -28.35 -0.74
N ASP A 162 -10.55 -27.92 -0.28
CA ASP A 162 -10.18 -26.52 -0.05
C ASP A 162 -9.40 -25.90 -1.23
N GLY A 163 -9.37 -26.58 -2.38
CA GLY A 163 -8.89 -26.03 -3.65
C GLY A 163 -7.39 -26.15 -3.92
N ALA A 164 -6.64 -26.86 -3.07
CA ALA A 164 -5.25 -27.22 -3.36
C ALA A 164 -5.19 -28.34 -4.43
N ALA A 165 -4.13 -28.33 -5.24
CA ALA A 165 -3.89 -29.36 -6.24
C ALA A 165 -2.79 -30.31 -5.76
N ARG A 166 -3.04 -31.62 -5.77
CA ARG A 166 -2.00 -32.63 -5.62
C ARG A 166 -1.59 -33.13 -7.00
N ILE A 167 -0.31 -33.07 -7.34
CA ILE A 167 0.20 -33.48 -8.65
C ILE A 167 1.54 -34.18 -8.45
N GLY A 168 1.64 -35.44 -8.89
CA GLY A 168 2.89 -36.20 -8.78
C GLY A 168 3.34 -36.44 -7.34
N GLY A 169 2.39 -36.56 -6.40
CA GLY A 169 2.67 -36.72 -4.97
C GLY A 169 2.90 -35.41 -4.20
N GLU A 170 3.21 -34.31 -4.89
CA GLU A 170 3.40 -32.98 -4.30
C GLU A 170 2.07 -32.26 -4.10
N LEU A 171 1.94 -31.53 -3.00
CA LEU A 171 0.77 -30.70 -2.69
C LEU A 171 1.07 -29.23 -3.02
N TRP A 172 0.23 -28.65 -3.86
CA TRP A 172 0.27 -27.25 -4.28
C TRP A 172 -0.90 -26.49 -3.64
N PRO A 173 -0.71 -25.84 -2.49
CA PRO A 173 -1.75 -25.10 -1.80
C PRO A 173 -2.02 -23.73 -2.46
N LEU A 174 -3.24 -23.24 -2.28
CA LEU A 174 -3.55 -21.80 -2.41
C LEU A 174 -2.78 -21.01 -1.34
N VAL A 175 -2.62 -19.71 -1.52
CA VAL A 175 -1.85 -18.85 -0.61
C VAL A 175 -2.71 -17.76 0.00
N ASP A 176 -2.73 -17.67 1.33
CA ASP A 176 -3.24 -16.48 2.04
C ASP A 176 -2.25 -15.32 1.88
N GLY A 177 -2.33 -14.61 0.74
CA GLY A 177 -1.38 -13.55 0.41
C GLY A 177 -1.44 -12.35 1.36
N ALA A 178 -2.62 -12.00 1.86
CA ALA A 178 -2.77 -10.99 2.89
C ALA A 178 -2.08 -11.42 4.20
N GLY A 179 -2.25 -12.69 4.59
CA GLY A 179 -1.56 -13.26 5.75
C GLY A 179 -0.04 -13.31 5.60
N VAL A 180 0.49 -13.59 4.41
CA VAL A 180 1.94 -13.55 4.12
C VAL A 180 2.47 -12.14 4.34
N LEU A 181 1.84 -11.13 3.73
CA LEU A 181 2.28 -9.74 3.85
C LEU A 181 2.16 -9.21 5.27
N GLY A 182 1.08 -9.55 5.97
CA GLY A 182 0.89 -9.21 7.38
C GLY A 182 1.99 -9.80 8.28
N HIS A 183 2.39 -11.06 8.04
CA HIS A 183 3.52 -11.67 8.75
C HIS A 183 4.85 -10.98 8.46
N CYS A 184 5.14 -10.71 7.19
CA CYS A 184 6.36 -10.00 6.81
C CYS A 184 6.43 -8.63 7.49
N LEU A 185 5.33 -7.88 7.51
CA LEU A 185 5.26 -6.58 8.20
C LEU A 185 5.48 -6.73 9.70
N ALA A 186 4.82 -7.69 10.35
CA ALA A 186 4.97 -7.95 11.78
C ALA A 186 6.43 -8.28 12.16
N GLU A 187 7.13 -9.08 11.34
CA GLU A 187 8.56 -9.39 11.54
C GLU A 187 9.43 -8.13 11.43
N GLN A 188 9.20 -7.27 10.43
CA GLN A 188 9.96 -6.02 10.27
C GLN A 188 9.70 -5.07 11.45
N VAL A 189 8.45 -4.92 11.87
CA VAL A 189 8.09 -4.12 13.04
C VAL A 189 8.71 -4.71 14.31
N ALA A 190 8.73 -6.03 14.48
CA ALA A 190 9.37 -6.66 15.63
C ALA A 190 10.88 -6.40 15.70
N GLY A 191 11.55 -6.33 14.54
CA GLY A 191 12.98 -6.03 14.43
C GLY A 191 13.34 -4.61 14.88
N VAL A 192 12.45 -3.63 14.65
CA VAL A 192 12.69 -2.21 15.00
C VAL A 192 12.04 -1.83 16.34
N TYR A 193 10.80 -2.29 16.56
CA TYR A 193 9.93 -1.94 17.68
C TYR A 193 9.29 -3.20 18.31
N PRO A 194 10.06 -4.00 19.07
CA PRO A 194 9.62 -5.30 19.57
C PRO A 194 8.40 -5.26 20.51
N ARG A 195 8.11 -4.10 21.12
CA ARG A 195 6.95 -3.91 22.00
C ARG A 195 5.69 -3.41 21.27
N HIS A 196 5.80 -3.09 19.99
CA HIS A 196 4.69 -2.56 19.21
C HIS A 196 3.59 -3.63 19.05
N PRO A 197 2.28 -3.30 19.19
CA PRO A 197 1.21 -4.28 19.04
C PRO A 197 1.23 -5.04 17.69
N MET A 198 1.63 -4.36 16.61
CA MET A 198 1.77 -4.98 15.27
C MET A 198 2.95 -5.96 15.14
N ALA A 199 3.87 -6.00 16.11
CA ALA A 199 4.94 -7.01 16.12
C ALA A 199 4.40 -8.43 16.37
N ARG A 200 3.13 -8.55 16.80
CA ARG A 200 2.46 -9.82 17.02
C ARG A 200 1.63 -10.18 15.77
N PRO A 201 1.99 -11.24 15.04
CA PRO A 201 1.22 -11.62 13.86
C PRO A 201 -0.21 -12.01 14.26
N ALA A 202 -1.19 -11.49 13.52
CA ALA A 202 -2.57 -11.92 13.65
C ALA A 202 -2.76 -13.31 13.00
N PRO A 203 -3.75 -14.10 13.46
CA PRO A 203 -4.15 -15.32 12.76
C PRO A 203 -4.53 -15.00 11.31
N GLY A 204 -4.31 -15.98 10.40
CA GLY A 204 -4.58 -15.82 8.97
C GLY A 204 -6.01 -15.33 8.70
N ALA A 205 -6.15 -14.46 7.70
CA ALA A 205 -7.39 -13.73 7.44
C ALA A 205 -8.28 -14.42 6.38
N TYR A 206 -7.69 -15.30 5.56
CA TYR A 206 -8.38 -15.85 4.39
C TYR A 206 -7.97 -17.30 4.06
N GLY A 207 -8.95 -18.07 3.57
CA GLY A 207 -8.77 -19.43 3.06
C GLY A 207 -8.57 -20.46 4.17
N GLY A 208 -9.14 -21.66 3.98
CA GLY A 208 -9.08 -22.75 4.97
C GLY A 208 -7.66 -23.28 5.20
N VAL A 209 -7.56 -24.48 5.76
CA VAL A 209 -6.28 -25.09 6.18
C VAL A 209 -5.21 -25.07 5.09
N SER A 210 -5.55 -25.29 3.81
CA SER A 210 -4.55 -25.20 2.72
C SER A 210 -4.00 -23.80 2.50
N ALA A 211 -4.79 -22.73 2.62
CA ALA A 211 -4.30 -21.37 2.44
C ALA A 211 -3.30 -20.97 3.54
N ALA A 212 -3.56 -21.41 4.78
CA ALA A 212 -2.62 -21.27 5.89
C ALA A 212 -1.32 -22.05 5.64
N LYS A 213 -1.40 -23.28 5.13
CA LYS A 213 -0.21 -24.07 4.73
C LYS A 213 0.58 -23.38 3.62
N GLY A 214 -0.09 -22.83 2.61
CA GLY A 214 0.55 -22.09 1.53
C GLY A 214 1.26 -20.83 2.03
N ARG A 215 0.63 -20.08 2.94
CA ARG A 215 1.27 -18.95 3.64
C ARG A 215 2.55 -19.39 4.36
N ASP A 216 2.47 -20.43 5.17
CA ASP A 216 3.60 -20.88 5.99
C ASP A 216 4.77 -21.39 5.11
N GLN A 217 4.45 -22.06 3.99
CA GLN A 217 5.44 -22.49 2.99
C GLN A 217 6.14 -21.29 2.32
N VAL A 218 5.38 -20.27 1.90
CA VAL A 218 5.95 -19.04 1.33
C VAL A 218 6.82 -18.32 2.35
N LEU A 219 6.38 -18.20 3.60
CA LEU A 219 7.17 -17.57 4.68
C LEU A 219 8.49 -18.32 4.94
N ALA A 220 8.48 -19.65 4.92
CA ALA A 220 9.69 -20.45 5.06
C ALA A 220 10.71 -20.17 3.94
N LEU A 221 10.24 -20.08 2.69
CA LEU A 221 11.08 -19.74 1.54
C LEU A 221 11.66 -18.33 1.63
N VAL A 222 10.85 -17.35 2.06
CA VAL A 222 11.31 -15.96 2.28
C VAL A 222 12.42 -15.92 3.33
N ARG A 223 12.26 -16.63 4.45
CA ARG A 223 13.28 -16.69 5.50
C ARG A 223 14.57 -17.36 5.00
N ALA A 224 14.46 -18.44 4.24
CA ALA A 224 15.61 -19.13 3.64
C ALA A 224 16.33 -18.28 2.58
N ALA A 225 15.62 -17.38 1.90
CA ALA A 225 16.22 -16.41 0.98
C ALA A 225 16.96 -15.28 1.71
N ARG A 226 16.49 -14.86 2.89
CA ARG A 226 17.13 -13.82 3.72
C ARG A 226 18.35 -14.30 4.51
N GLY A 227 18.45 -15.59 4.79
CA GLY A 227 19.58 -16.20 5.49
C GLY A 227 20.78 -16.55 4.58
N ARG A 228 20.72 -16.15 3.31
CA ARG A 228 21.81 -16.24 2.33
C ARG A 228 22.31 -14.84 1.99
#